data_AF-A0A9D2Q2I5-F1
#
_entry.id   AF-A0A9D2Q2I5-F1
#
_cell.length_a   1.000
_cell.length_b   1.000
_cell.length_c   1.000
_cell.angle_alpha   90.00
_cell.angle_beta   90.00
_cell.angle_gamma   90.00
#
_symmetry.space_group_name_H-M   'P 1'
#
loop_
_entity.id
_entity.type
_entity.pdbx_description
1 polymer ?
#
loop_
_entity_poly.entity_id
_entity_poly.type
_entity_poly.pdbx_seq_one_letter_code
_entity_poly.pdbx_strand_id
1 'polypeptide(L)'
;RAARELTARHGALLILDEVQTGVGRTGEWFAHQAIGGLQPDVMTLAKGLGGGFPIGAVLTFGEDATGLLSPGQHGTTFGGNPLGAAVSLAVLGTLAEDGLLEKARTLGTQLQARILELAGRDPRITGVRGAGLLQGITLAAPIAPQVVVAALEHGFILNAANPSTLRLAPPLIITDEELGSFVEALPDLLDAAERAAAATTDEKRS
;
A
#
# COMPACT_ATOMS: atom_id res chain seq x y z
N ARG A 1 -13.41 0.40 13.87
CA ARG A 1 -14.60 0.63 14.72
C ARG A 1 -14.23 0.78 16.18
N ALA A 2 -13.63 -0.23 16.84
CA ALA A 2 -13.18 -0.11 18.24
C ALA A 2 -12.32 1.14 18.56
N ALA A 3 -11.37 1.50 17.68
CA ALA A 3 -10.59 2.73 17.85
C ALA A 3 -11.45 4.01 17.86
N ARG A 4 -12.49 4.08 17.01
CA ARG A 4 -13.42 5.21 16.97
C ARG A 4 -14.25 5.29 18.25
N GLU A 5 -14.74 4.16 18.72
CA GLU A 5 -15.53 4.08 19.96
C GLU A 5 -14.69 4.47 21.19
N LEU A 6 -13.43 4.03 21.26
CA LEU A 6 -12.51 4.41 22.34
C LEU A 6 -12.20 5.89 22.31
N THR A 7 -11.82 6.44 21.15
CA THR A 7 -11.49 7.85 21.01
C THR A 7 -12.68 8.75 21.38
N ALA A 8 -13.88 8.42 20.90
CA ALA A 8 -15.10 9.14 21.27
C ALA A 8 -15.40 9.07 22.78
N ARG A 9 -15.26 7.90 23.40
CA ARG A 9 -15.49 7.73 24.86
C ARG A 9 -14.52 8.53 25.73
N HIS A 10 -13.32 8.79 25.24
CA HIS A 10 -12.26 9.45 26.00
C HIS A 10 -12.01 10.91 25.59
N GLY A 11 -12.82 11.47 24.69
CA GLY A 11 -12.61 12.82 24.15
C GLY A 11 -11.27 12.97 23.41
N ALA A 12 -10.78 11.88 22.82
CA ALA A 12 -9.55 11.87 22.03
C ALA A 12 -9.88 11.95 20.54
N LEU A 13 -8.99 12.55 19.75
CA LEU A 13 -9.11 12.58 18.29
C LEU A 13 -8.71 11.22 17.68
N LEU A 14 -9.50 10.74 16.72
CA LEU A 14 -9.13 9.67 15.82
C LEU A 14 -8.43 10.25 14.60
N ILE A 15 -7.12 10.02 14.53
CA ILE A 15 -6.29 10.37 13.38
C ILE A 15 -6.06 9.11 12.55
N LEU A 16 -6.41 9.17 11.27
CA LEU A 16 -6.10 8.09 10.32
C LEU A 16 -5.03 8.55 9.34
N ASP A 17 -3.92 7.81 9.29
CA ASP A 17 -2.86 8.04 8.31
C ASP A 17 -3.20 7.29 7.02
N GLU A 18 -3.61 8.06 6.01
CA GLU A 18 -3.99 7.57 4.68
C GLU A 18 -2.91 7.94 3.65
N VAL A 19 -1.69 8.29 4.08
CA VAL A 19 -0.58 8.64 3.20
C VAL A 19 -0.23 7.48 2.27
N GLN A 20 -0.31 6.24 2.75
CA GLN A 20 -0.03 5.05 1.92
C GLN A 20 -1.32 4.42 1.37
N THR A 21 -2.37 4.38 2.16
CA THR A 21 -3.59 3.60 1.88
C THR A 21 -4.65 4.39 1.12
N GLY A 22 -4.59 5.72 1.16
CA GLY A 22 -5.51 6.60 0.46
C GLY A 22 -5.15 6.79 -1.01
N VAL A 23 -5.88 7.71 -1.63
CA VAL A 23 -5.76 8.10 -3.04
C VAL A 23 -5.84 6.88 -3.96
N GLY A 24 -6.87 6.06 -3.75
CA GLY A 24 -7.21 4.94 -4.63
C GLY A 24 -6.41 3.64 -4.42
N ARG A 25 -5.37 3.65 -3.57
CA ARG A 25 -4.47 2.50 -3.39
C ARG A 25 -5.20 1.20 -3.04
N THR A 26 -6.19 1.27 -2.15
CA THR A 26 -6.96 0.10 -1.70
C THR A 26 -8.22 -0.18 -2.52
N GLY A 27 -8.42 0.52 -3.65
CA GLY A 27 -9.66 0.47 -4.44
C GLY A 27 -10.76 1.42 -3.95
N GLU A 28 -10.49 2.17 -2.87
CA GLU A 28 -11.34 3.25 -2.36
C GLU A 28 -10.53 4.56 -2.37
N TRP A 29 -11.22 5.71 -2.36
CA TRP A 29 -10.52 7.00 -2.25
C TRP A 29 -9.68 7.04 -0.97
N PHE A 30 -10.25 6.59 0.14
CA PHE A 30 -9.57 6.45 1.42
C PHE A 30 -9.92 5.09 2.01
N ALA A 31 -8.92 4.34 2.48
CA ALA A 31 -9.12 2.95 2.91
C ALA A 31 -10.13 2.80 4.06
N HIS A 32 -10.25 3.80 4.93
CA HIS A 32 -11.23 3.79 6.01
C HIS A 32 -12.68 3.71 5.54
N GLN A 33 -12.98 4.13 4.30
CA GLN A 33 -14.33 4.11 3.73
C GLN A 33 -14.86 2.68 3.59
N ALA A 34 -13.97 1.70 3.39
CA ALA A 34 -14.33 0.27 3.35
C ALA A 34 -14.90 -0.25 4.69
N ILE A 35 -14.66 0.44 5.82
CA ILE A 35 -15.13 0.01 7.15
C ILE A 35 -16.61 0.38 7.37
N GLY A 36 -17.20 1.24 6.53
CA GLY A 36 -18.60 1.65 6.56
C GLY A 36 -18.97 2.48 7.80
N GLY A 37 -19.40 3.72 7.58
CA GLY A 37 -19.82 4.64 8.66
C GLY A 37 -18.70 5.09 9.60
N LEU A 38 -17.43 4.86 9.25
CA LEU A 38 -16.28 5.36 9.99
C LEU A 38 -15.88 6.73 9.43
N GLN A 39 -15.89 7.76 10.27
CA GLN A 39 -15.32 9.07 9.95
C GLN A 39 -14.20 9.39 10.96
N PRO A 40 -12.97 9.70 10.50
CA PRO A 40 -11.91 10.19 11.38
C PRO A 40 -12.15 11.65 11.76
N ASP A 41 -11.48 12.12 12.81
CA ASP A 41 -11.45 13.56 13.15
C ASP A 41 -10.35 14.26 12.33
N VAL A 42 -9.26 13.54 12.06
CA VAL A 42 -8.14 14.02 11.23
C VAL A 42 -7.68 12.92 10.28
N MET A 43 -7.36 13.29 9.04
CA MET A 43 -6.78 12.39 8.05
C MET A 43 -5.55 13.02 7.41
N THR A 44 -4.47 12.26 7.27
CA THR A 44 -3.26 12.70 6.57
C THR A 44 -3.16 12.08 5.18
N LEU A 45 -2.75 12.86 4.19
CA LEU A 45 -2.54 12.44 2.80
C LEU A 45 -1.18 12.92 2.31
N ALA A 46 -0.54 12.14 1.44
CA ALA A 46 0.62 12.54 0.64
C ALA A 46 0.80 11.48 -0.48
N LYS A 47 2.05 11.19 -0.90
CA LYS A 47 2.42 10.13 -1.86
C LYS A 47 1.54 10.12 -3.11
N GLY A 48 0.50 9.28 -3.14
CA GLY A 48 -0.45 9.16 -4.24
C GLY A 48 -1.11 10.49 -4.59
N LEU A 49 -1.28 11.40 -3.62
CA LEU A 49 -1.84 12.74 -3.84
C LEU A 49 -1.06 13.54 -4.90
N GLY A 50 0.26 13.43 -4.90
CA GLY A 50 1.13 14.17 -5.82
C GLY A 50 1.59 13.39 -7.04
N GLY A 51 1.25 12.10 -7.16
CA GLY A 51 1.72 11.27 -8.28
C GLY A 51 3.24 11.25 -8.47
N GLY A 52 4.02 11.49 -7.41
CA GLY A 52 5.48 11.66 -7.47
C GLY A 52 5.98 13.07 -7.17
N PHE A 53 5.12 14.10 -7.24
CA PHE A 53 5.44 15.45 -6.79
C PHE A 53 5.30 15.58 -5.26
N PRO A 54 6.21 16.30 -4.56
CA PRO A 54 6.11 16.49 -3.11
C PRO A 54 4.90 17.35 -2.72
N ILE A 55 3.87 16.72 -2.18
CA ILE A 55 2.73 17.38 -1.55
C ILE A 55 2.13 16.48 -0.47
N GLY A 56 1.64 17.10 0.61
CA GLY A 56 0.84 16.45 1.63
C GLY A 56 -0.29 17.35 2.09
N ALA A 57 -1.28 16.75 2.75
CA ALA A 57 -2.44 17.44 3.31
C ALA A 57 -2.82 16.84 4.67
N VAL A 58 -3.35 17.69 5.54
CA VAL A 58 -4.04 17.30 6.76
C VAL A 58 -5.49 17.78 6.61
N LEU A 59 -6.43 16.85 6.61
CA LEU A 59 -7.84 17.13 6.56
C LEU A 59 -8.41 16.98 7.98
N THR A 60 -9.26 17.90 8.38
CA THR A 60 -9.97 17.84 9.66
C THR A 60 -11.47 17.72 9.40
N PHE A 61 -12.17 17.01 10.27
CA PHE A 61 -13.60 16.80 10.21
C PHE A 61 -14.23 17.14 11.56
N GLY A 62 -15.37 17.82 11.55
CA GLY A 62 -16.07 18.20 12.76
C GLY A 62 -15.43 19.37 13.51
N GLU A 63 -16.19 19.96 14.42
CA GLU A 63 -15.80 21.19 15.14
C GLU A 63 -14.66 20.97 16.14
N ASP A 64 -14.56 19.76 16.72
CA ASP A 64 -13.54 19.46 17.75
C ASP A 64 -12.12 19.46 17.17
N ALA A 65 -11.95 19.12 15.89
CA ALA A 65 -10.66 19.12 15.21
C ALA A 65 -10.45 20.39 14.36
N THR A 66 -11.51 20.88 13.70
CA THR A 66 -11.43 22.08 12.86
C THR A 66 -11.25 23.33 13.71
N GLY A 67 -10.16 24.07 13.47
CA GLY A 67 -9.88 25.32 14.18
C GLY A 67 -8.94 25.18 15.38
N LEU A 68 -8.51 23.95 15.72
CA LEU A 68 -7.46 23.73 16.72
C LEU A 68 -6.15 24.45 16.37
N LEU A 69 -5.84 24.54 15.07
CA LEU A 69 -4.71 25.31 14.57
C LEU A 69 -5.18 26.70 14.13
N SER A 70 -4.60 27.72 14.76
CA SER A 70 -4.78 29.15 14.48
C SER A 70 -3.61 29.71 13.68
N PRO A 71 -3.77 30.89 13.04
CA PRO A 71 -2.69 31.54 12.30
C PRO A 71 -1.40 31.67 13.13
N GLY A 72 -0.28 31.25 12.54
CA GLY A 72 1.04 31.26 13.18
C GLY A 72 1.42 29.98 13.94
N GLN A 73 0.50 29.03 14.15
CA GLN A 73 0.80 27.78 14.87
C GLN A 73 1.37 26.67 13.98
N HIS A 74 1.10 26.71 12.68
CA HIS A 74 1.63 25.77 11.69
C HIS A 74 1.85 26.50 10.36
N GLY A 75 2.97 26.23 9.71
CA GLY A 75 3.32 26.87 8.44
C GLY A 75 4.47 26.17 7.75
N THR A 76 4.55 26.35 6.44
CA THR A 76 5.61 25.81 5.58
C THR A 76 5.74 26.70 4.35
N THR A 77 6.97 26.97 3.93
CA THR A 77 7.26 27.86 2.78
C THR A 77 6.67 27.32 1.48
N PHE A 78 6.64 26.00 1.30
CA PHE A 78 6.16 25.36 0.07
C PHE A 78 4.77 24.72 0.21
N GLY A 79 4.17 24.72 1.41
CA GLY A 79 2.84 24.14 1.59
C GLY A 79 1.77 24.97 0.89
N GLY A 80 0.82 24.29 0.26
CA GLY A 80 -0.26 24.94 -0.49
C GLY A 80 0.18 25.70 -1.73
N ASN A 81 1.40 25.46 -2.24
CA ASN A 81 1.87 26.13 -3.45
C ASN A 81 0.98 25.78 -4.67
N PRO A 82 0.74 26.73 -5.60
CA PRO A 82 -0.17 26.52 -6.74
C PRO A 82 0.22 25.35 -7.67
N LEU A 83 1.51 25.09 -7.83
CA LEU A 83 1.99 24.00 -8.68
C LEU A 83 1.61 22.63 -8.07
N GLY A 84 1.87 22.43 -6.78
CA GLY A 84 1.48 21.21 -6.08
C GLY A 84 -0.03 20.99 -6.09
N ALA A 85 -0.81 22.06 -5.94
CA ALA A 85 -2.27 22.00 -6.05
C ALA A 85 -2.72 21.57 -7.46
N ALA A 86 -2.15 22.17 -8.52
CA ALA A 86 -2.45 21.82 -9.90
C ALA A 86 -2.09 20.36 -10.23
N VAL A 87 -0.91 19.89 -9.78
CA VAL A 87 -0.50 18.49 -9.93
C VAL A 87 -1.48 17.56 -9.23
N SER A 88 -1.88 17.88 -8.00
CA SER A 88 -2.82 17.05 -7.23
C SER A 88 -4.19 16.98 -7.90
N LEU A 89 -4.69 18.10 -8.41
CA LEU A 89 -5.96 18.12 -9.17
C LEU A 89 -5.88 17.27 -10.43
N ALA A 90 -4.77 17.34 -11.17
CA ALA A 90 -4.56 16.49 -12.35
C ALA A 90 -4.53 15.00 -11.99
N VAL A 91 -3.78 14.62 -10.94
CA VAL A 91 -3.71 13.23 -10.47
C VAL A 91 -5.08 12.73 -10.04
N LEU A 92 -5.79 13.47 -9.18
CA LEU A 92 -7.12 13.08 -8.72
C LEU A 92 -8.14 13.01 -9.87
N GLY A 93 -8.06 13.95 -10.82
CA GLY A 93 -8.87 13.95 -12.04
C GLY A 93 -8.65 12.67 -12.87
N THR A 94 -7.40 12.34 -13.18
CA THR A 94 -7.05 11.11 -13.91
C THR A 94 -7.53 9.86 -13.20
N LEU A 95 -7.37 9.76 -11.87
CA LEU A 95 -7.85 8.61 -11.10
C LEU A 95 -9.37 8.41 -11.23
N ALA A 96 -10.13 9.51 -11.25
CA ALA A 96 -11.58 9.49 -11.37
C ALA A 96 -12.03 9.19 -12.81
N GLU A 97 -11.45 9.88 -13.79
CA GLU A 97 -11.80 9.78 -15.22
C GLU A 97 -11.47 8.39 -15.80
N ASP A 98 -10.31 7.83 -15.44
CA ASP A 98 -9.85 6.54 -15.94
C ASP A 98 -10.38 5.35 -15.12
N GLY A 99 -11.20 5.59 -14.09
CA GLY A 99 -11.80 4.54 -13.27
C GLY A 99 -10.78 3.70 -12.49
N LEU A 100 -9.64 4.28 -12.10
CA LEU A 100 -8.50 3.53 -11.55
C LEU A 100 -8.78 2.89 -10.19
N LEU A 101 -9.74 3.42 -9.43
CA LEU A 101 -10.16 2.82 -8.16
C LEU A 101 -10.84 1.46 -8.39
N GLU A 102 -11.75 1.38 -9.36
CA GLU A 102 -12.42 0.13 -9.74
C GLU A 102 -11.42 -0.88 -10.27
N LYS A 103 -10.51 -0.41 -11.13
CA LYS A 103 -9.41 -1.23 -11.66
C LYS A 103 -8.56 -1.80 -10.53
N ALA A 104 -8.17 -0.97 -9.55
CA ALA A 104 -7.39 -1.42 -8.41
C ALA A 104 -8.12 -2.48 -7.56
N ARG A 105 -9.44 -2.32 -7.36
CA ARG A 105 -10.27 -3.31 -6.65
C ARG A 105 -10.34 -4.64 -7.41
N THR A 106 -10.59 -4.57 -8.71
CA THR A 106 -10.70 -5.74 -9.59
C THR A 106 -9.40 -6.52 -9.67
N LEU A 107 -8.30 -5.84 -10.06
CA LEU A 107 -6.98 -6.45 -10.17
C LEU A 107 -6.46 -6.96 -8.82
N GLY A 108 -6.72 -6.23 -7.74
CA GLY A 108 -6.38 -6.66 -6.39
C GLY A 108 -7.03 -7.99 -6.00
N THR A 109 -8.32 -8.14 -6.31
CA THR A 109 -9.08 -9.37 -6.07
C THR A 109 -8.56 -10.53 -6.92
N GLN A 110 -8.30 -10.28 -8.20
CA GLN A 110 -7.74 -11.29 -9.11
C GLN A 110 -6.35 -11.75 -8.66
N LEU A 111 -5.47 -10.82 -8.28
CA LEU A 111 -4.15 -11.13 -7.75
C LEU A 111 -4.24 -11.97 -6.48
N GLN A 112 -5.12 -11.61 -5.52
CA GLN A 112 -5.33 -12.42 -4.32
C GLN A 112 -5.77 -13.85 -4.67
N ALA A 113 -6.73 -14.01 -5.58
CA ALA A 113 -7.19 -15.32 -6.01
C ALA A 113 -6.06 -16.17 -6.62
N ARG A 114 -5.25 -15.59 -7.51
CA ARG A 114 -4.11 -16.29 -8.14
C ARG A 114 -3.05 -16.70 -7.12
N ILE A 115 -2.73 -15.84 -6.15
CA ILE A 115 -1.76 -16.17 -5.09
C ILE A 115 -2.30 -17.24 -4.15
N LEU A 116 -3.59 -17.22 -3.79
CA LEU A 116 -4.20 -18.28 -2.98
C LEU A 116 -4.21 -19.62 -3.71
N GLU A 117 -4.47 -19.61 -5.02
CA GLU A 117 -4.39 -20.80 -5.85
C GLU A 117 -2.97 -21.37 -5.87
N LEU A 118 -1.96 -20.51 -6.02
CA LEU A 118 -0.55 -20.91 -5.96
C LEU A 118 -0.17 -21.45 -4.58
N ALA A 119 -0.63 -20.83 -3.49
CA ALA A 119 -0.42 -21.30 -2.12
C ALA A 119 -1.02 -22.71 -1.86
N GLY A 120 -2.08 -23.08 -2.59
CA GLY A 120 -2.63 -24.43 -2.56
C GLY A 120 -1.71 -25.50 -3.20
N ARG A 121 -0.70 -25.08 -3.96
CA ARG A 121 0.24 -25.96 -4.69
C ARG A 121 1.68 -25.82 -4.22
N ASP A 122 2.05 -24.66 -3.67
CA ASP A 122 3.38 -24.34 -3.16
C ASP A 122 3.31 -23.97 -1.67
N PRO A 123 3.75 -24.85 -0.76
CA PRO A 123 3.64 -24.64 0.69
C PRO A 123 4.55 -23.51 1.20
N ARG A 124 5.45 -22.97 0.37
CA ARG A 124 6.30 -21.82 0.74
C ARG A 124 5.50 -20.53 0.82
N ILE A 125 4.30 -20.49 0.23
CA ILE A 125 3.37 -19.37 0.33
C ILE A 125 2.27 -19.75 1.33
N THR A 126 2.13 -19.00 2.40
CA THR A 126 1.16 -19.30 3.48
C THR A 126 -0.10 -18.45 3.40
N GLY A 127 -0.11 -17.43 2.55
CA GLY A 127 -1.32 -16.68 2.24
C GLY A 127 -1.04 -15.32 1.63
N VAL A 128 -2.12 -14.58 1.39
CA VAL A 128 -2.10 -13.21 0.88
C VAL A 128 -3.13 -12.38 1.63
N ARG A 129 -2.80 -11.12 1.90
CA ARG A 129 -3.68 -10.17 2.57
C ARG A 129 -3.48 -8.77 2.03
N GLY A 130 -4.52 -7.96 2.10
CA GLY A 130 -4.47 -6.58 1.63
C GLY A 130 -5.79 -6.15 1.01
N ALA A 131 -5.78 -4.99 0.39
CA ALA A 131 -6.93 -4.43 -0.32
C ALA A 131 -6.45 -3.67 -1.56
N GLY A 132 -7.23 -3.71 -2.64
CA GLY A 132 -6.87 -3.13 -3.94
C GLY A 132 -5.49 -3.57 -4.41
N LEU A 133 -4.64 -2.61 -4.80
CA LEU A 133 -3.26 -2.88 -5.22
C LEU A 133 -2.25 -2.62 -4.10
N LEU A 134 -2.64 -2.82 -2.84
CA LEU A 134 -1.73 -2.92 -1.70
C LEU A 134 -1.85 -4.32 -1.10
N GLN A 135 -0.96 -5.20 -1.54
CA GLN A 135 -1.02 -6.63 -1.22
C GLN A 135 0.25 -7.08 -0.49
N GLY A 136 0.09 -8.02 0.43
CA GLY A 136 1.16 -8.68 1.15
C GLY A 136 1.07 -10.19 0.96
N ILE A 137 2.08 -10.79 0.34
CA ILE A 137 2.22 -12.25 0.21
C ILE A 137 3.04 -12.75 1.39
N THR A 138 2.49 -13.67 2.17
CA THR A 138 3.15 -14.25 3.35
C THR A 138 3.88 -15.53 2.94
N LEU A 139 5.14 -15.63 3.33
CA LEU A 139 6.00 -16.78 3.07
C LEU A 139 6.15 -17.64 4.34
N ALA A 140 6.37 -18.94 4.16
CA ALA A 140 6.59 -19.88 5.26
C ALA A 140 7.93 -19.66 5.97
N ALA A 141 8.95 -19.26 5.21
CA ALA A 141 10.30 -19.01 5.69
C ALA A 141 10.64 -17.51 5.65
N PRO A 142 11.59 -17.03 6.48
CA PRO A 142 12.01 -15.64 6.51
C PRO A 142 12.98 -15.30 5.35
N ILE A 143 12.58 -15.61 4.11
CA ILE A 143 13.39 -15.46 2.89
C ILE A 143 12.92 -14.30 1.99
N ALA A 144 11.99 -13.46 2.44
CA ALA A 144 11.45 -12.38 1.63
C ALA A 144 12.53 -11.41 1.08
N PRO A 145 13.59 -11.04 1.82
CA PRO A 145 14.68 -10.24 1.27
C PRO A 145 15.42 -10.92 0.10
N GLN A 146 15.63 -12.24 0.17
CA GLN A 146 16.27 -13.03 -0.88
C GLN A 146 15.37 -13.12 -2.12
N VAL A 147 14.06 -13.24 -1.93
CA VAL A 147 13.10 -13.20 -3.03
C VAL A 147 13.10 -11.83 -3.71
N VAL A 148 13.25 -10.72 -2.98
CA VAL A 148 13.38 -9.37 -3.57
C VAL A 148 14.62 -9.28 -4.46
N VAL A 149 15.75 -9.86 -4.05
CA VAL A 149 16.98 -9.90 -4.87
C VAL A 149 16.74 -10.71 -6.14
N ALA A 150 16.20 -11.93 -6.01
CA ALA A 150 15.89 -12.77 -7.17
C ALA A 150 14.88 -12.10 -8.12
N ALA A 151 13.86 -11.43 -7.57
CA ALA A 151 12.86 -10.70 -8.33
C ALA A 151 13.49 -9.59 -9.17
N LEU A 152 14.44 -8.83 -8.59
CA LEU A 152 15.15 -7.76 -9.29
C LEU A 152 15.94 -8.30 -10.49
N GLU A 153 16.60 -9.46 -10.33
CA GLU A 153 17.33 -10.14 -11.42
C GLU A 153 16.39 -10.58 -12.56
N HIS A 154 15.11 -10.82 -12.26
CA HIS A 154 14.07 -11.20 -13.22
C HIS A 154 13.21 -10.00 -13.68
N GLY A 155 13.62 -8.77 -13.36
CA GLY A 155 12.96 -7.55 -13.83
C GLY A 155 11.78 -7.06 -12.98
N PHE A 156 11.53 -7.64 -11.81
CA PHE A 156 10.47 -7.23 -10.89
C PHE A 156 11.03 -6.40 -9.73
N ILE A 157 10.50 -5.19 -9.54
CA ILE A 157 10.86 -4.33 -8.41
C ILE A 157 9.76 -4.42 -7.35
N LEU A 158 10.07 -5.07 -6.24
CA LEU A 158 9.20 -5.18 -5.07
C LEU A 158 10.00 -5.01 -3.77
N ASN A 159 9.31 -5.00 -2.62
CA ASN A 159 9.98 -4.85 -1.33
C ASN A 159 9.54 -5.94 -0.35
N ALA A 160 10.44 -6.32 0.57
CA ALA A 160 10.09 -7.10 1.73
C ALA A 160 9.54 -6.14 2.80
N ALA A 161 8.32 -6.36 3.29
CA ALA A 161 7.76 -5.59 4.41
C ALA A 161 8.34 -6.04 5.76
N ASN A 162 8.71 -7.30 5.84
CA ASN A 162 9.38 -7.96 6.96
C ASN A 162 10.05 -9.24 6.41
N PRO A 163 10.79 -10.02 7.22
CA PRO A 163 11.51 -11.19 6.74
C PRO A 163 10.68 -12.24 5.99
N SER A 164 9.35 -12.32 6.22
CA SER A 164 8.47 -13.32 5.62
C SER A 164 7.28 -12.73 4.86
N THR A 165 7.31 -11.45 4.48
CA THR A 165 6.22 -10.83 3.71
C THR A 165 6.75 -10.03 2.53
N LEU A 166 6.37 -10.41 1.32
CA LEU A 166 6.55 -9.61 0.11
C LEU A 166 5.43 -8.57 0.04
N ARG A 167 5.77 -7.30 -0.18
CA ARG A 167 4.80 -6.23 -0.39
C ARG A 167 4.75 -5.88 -1.87
N LEU A 168 3.53 -5.92 -2.40
CA LEU A 168 3.18 -5.50 -3.75
C LEU A 168 2.38 -4.20 -3.66
N ALA A 169 2.92 -3.16 -4.28
CA ALA A 169 2.28 -1.85 -4.40
C ALA A 169 2.50 -1.24 -5.79
N PRO A 170 2.10 -1.93 -6.89
CA PRO A 170 2.36 -1.46 -8.25
C PRO A 170 1.62 -0.15 -8.57
N PRO A 171 1.99 0.58 -9.64
CA PRO A 171 1.19 1.70 -10.13
C PRO A 171 -0.27 1.29 -10.38
N LEU A 172 -1.24 2.19 -10.18
CA LEU A 172 -2.67 1.87 -10.38
C LEU A 172 -3.02 1.58 -11.86
N ILE A 173 -2.14 1.99 -12.77
CA ILE A 173 -2.26 1.72 -14.20
C ILE A 173 -1.76 0.31 -14.60
N ILE A 174 -1.18 -0.48 -13.69
CA ILE A 174 -0.68 -1.83 -13.99
C ILE A 174 -1.76 -2.69 -14.67
N THR A 175 -1.34 -3.58 -15.56
CA THR A 175 -2.23 -4.47 -16.31
C THR A 175 -2.35 -5.84 -15.65
N ASP A 176 -3.39 -6.59 -16.03
CA ASP A 176 -3.55 -7.97 -15.58
C ASP A 176 -2.44 -8.90 -16.10
N GLU A 177 -1.92 -8.61 -17.30
CA GLU A 177 -0.79 -9.32 -17.91
C GLU A 177 0.50 -9.13 -17.11
N GLU A 178 0.84 -7.90 -16.73
CA GLU A 178 2.01 -7.60 -15.88
C GLU A 178 1.89 -8.24 -14.48
N LEU A 179 0.68 -8.30 -13.91
CA LEU A 179 0.45 -9.02 -12.67
C LEU A 179 0.56 -10.53 -12.86
N GLY A 180 0.05 -11.06 -13.98
CA GLY A 180 0.14 -12.46 -14.36
C GLY A 180 1.59 -12.93 -14.47
N SER A 181 2.43 -12.18 -15.19
CA SER A 181 3.84 -12.53 -15.36
C SER A 181 4.61 -12.60 -14.04
N PHE A 182 4.31 -11.71 -13.08
CA PHE A 182 4.87 -11.80 -11.73
C PHE A 182 4.43 -13.08 -11.00
N VAL A 183 3.13 -13.40 -11.05
CA VAL A 183 2.61 -14.61 -10.38
C VAL A 183 3.21 -15.87 -10.98
N GLU A 184 3.35 -15.93 -12.31
CA GLU A 184 3.97 -17.05 -13.02
C GLU A 184 5.44 -17.22 -12.66
N ALA A 185 6.19 -16.12 -12.48
CA ALA A 185 7.60 -16.16 -12.11
C ALA A 185 7.82 -16.52 -10.63
N LEU A 186 6.84 -16.29 -9.75
CA LEU A 186 7.02 -16.39 -8.29
C LEU A 186 7.61 -17.73 -7.79
N PRO A 187 7.22 -18.92 -8.31
CA PRO A 187 7.85 -20.18 -7.91
C PRO A 187 9.36 -20.22 -8.16
N ASP A 188 9.80 -19.77 -9.34
CA ASP A 188 11.22 -19.74 -9.71
C ASP A 188 12.00 -18.73 -8.85
N LEU A 189 11.36 -17.62 -8.47
CA LEU A 189 11.94 -16.63 -7.55
C LEU A 189 12.13 -17.22 -6.14
N LEU A 190 11.18 -18.03 -5.67
CA LEU A 190 11.29 -18.73 -4.39
C LEU A 190 12.41 -19.78 -4.42
N ASP A 191 12.52 -20.55 -5.50
CA ASP A 191 13.60 -21.50 -5.72
C ASP A 191 14.99 -20.83 -5.67
N ALA A 192 15.14 -19.68 -6.34
CA ALA A 192 16.37 -18.90 -6.32
C ALA A 192 16.69 -18.36 -4.92
N ALA A 193 15.68 -17.86 -4.21
CA ALA A 193 15.83 -17.33 -2.86
C ALA A 193 16.26 -18.38 -1.84
N GLU A 194 15.72 -19.60 -1.91
CA GLU A 194 16.09 -20.71 -1.03
C GLU A 194 17.53 -21.18 -1.27
N ARG A 195 17.96 -21.28 -2.54
CA ARG A 195 19.36 -21.60 -2.88
C ARG A 195 20.33 -20.56 -2.32
N ALA A 196 20.01 -19.27 -2.47
CA ALA A 196 20.81 -18.20 -1.92
C ALA A 196 20.89 -18.23 -0.38
N ALA A 197 19.75 -18.49 0.28
CA ALA A 197 19.69 -18.59 1.74
C ALA A 197 20.48 -19.80 2.30
N ALA A 198 20.47 -20.93 1.59
CA ALA A 198 21.26 -22.11 1.95
C ALA A 198 22.76 -21.82 1.87
N ALA A 199 23.23 -21.19 0.78
CA ALA A 199 24.64 -20.85 0.59
C ALA A 199 25.20 -19.92 1.68
N THR A 200 24.41 -18.92 2.12
CA THR A 200 24.81 -18.02 3.23
C THR A 200 24.89 -18.73 4.58
N THR A 201 24.13 -19.82 4.77
CA THR A 201 24.11 -20.56 6.03
C THR A 201 25.32 -21.47 6.16
N ASP A 202 25.79 -22.06 5.07
CA ASP A 202 27.01 -22.88 5.06
C ASP A 202 28.27 -22.03 5.26
N GLU A 203 28.32 -20.83 4.68
CA GLU A 203 29.46 -19.91 4.81
C GLU A 203 29.64 -19.37 6.24
N LYS A 204 28.56 -19.27 7.03
CA LYS A 204 28.60 -18.90 8.46
C LYS A 204 28.97 -20.05 9.39
N ARG A 205 28.95 -21.30 8.90
CA ARG A 205 29.30 -22.50 9.68
C ARG A 205 30.74 -22.96 9.46
N SER A 206 31.40 -22.47 8.42
CA SER A 206 32.85 -22.61 8.17
C SER A 206 33.65 -21.54 8.89
#